data_AF-A0A346MV59-F1
#
_entry.id   AF-A0A346MV59-F1
#
_cell.length_a   1.000
_cell.length_b   1.000
_cell.length_c   1.000
_cell.angle_alpha   90.00
_cell.angle_beta   90.00
_cell.angle_gamma   90.00
#
_symmetry.space_group_name_H-M   'P 1'
#
loop_
_entity.id
_entity.type
_entity.pdbx_description
1 polymer ?
#
loop_
_entity_poly.entity_id
_entity_poly.type
_entity_poly.pdbx_seq_one_letter_code
_entity_poly.pdbx_strand_id
1 'polypeptide(L)'
;MRFKNRAPRQQGMSLLSALLLGVVLLVGFFAVMQWHDASKKREQAMRVAVEEAKQLGLQMAEAQEKQRQQQADEQRVAADKQLQRQRKKEEFDKSMSALSSLHARWTDAERLAGSAARMDLVAAVEGLQAIKREAAAQAVSACLAPARDLLVSGMEKVIEGFMAIMQDAEAGKVLAQAKAAEGRTLLERYEREAGACPSP
;
A
#
# COMPACT_ATOMS: atom_id res chain seq x y z
N MET A 1 -26.70 75.09 87.53
CA MET A 1 -25.34 74.55 87.77
C MET A 1 -24.60 74.41 86.44
N ARG A 2 -23.38 74.95 86.38
CA ARG A 2 -22.45 75.07 85.23
C ARG A 2 -21.77 73.74 84.85
N PHE A 3 -21.58 73.48 83.55
CA PHE A 3 -20.45 72.71 82.96
C PHE A 3 -20.25 73.24 81.52
N LYS A 4 -19.38 74.23 81.24
CA LYS A 4 -17.91 74.25 81.02
C LYS A 4 -17.44 73.54 79.73
N ASN A 5 -17.55 74.28 78.61
CA ASN A 5 -16.87 74.03 77.32
C ASN A 5 -15.34 74.02 77.47
N ARG A 6 -14.66 73.08 76.81
CA ARG A 6 -13.20 73.10 76.57
C ARG A 6 -12.95 73.31 75.07
N ALA A 7 -12.18 74.36 74.76
CA ALA A 7 -11.64 74.62 73.44
C ALA A 7 -10.43 73.73 73.12
N PRO A 8 -10.17 73.36 71.86
CA PRO A 8 -8.94 72.68 71.46
C PRO A 8 -7.79 73.67 71.27
N ARG A 9 -6.60 73.28 71.74
CA ARG A 9 -5.31 73.97 71.54
C ARG A 9 -4.72 73.58 70.18
N GLN A 10 -4.61 74.55 69.27
CA GLN A 10 -3.76 74.49 68.08
C GLN A 10 -2.28 74.54 68.54
N GLN A 11 -1.53 73.47 68.28
CA GLN A 11 -0.07 73.44 68.42
C GLN A 11 0.57 73.60 67.04
N GLY A 12 1.46 74.59 66.90
CA GLY A 12 2.20 74.86 65.67
C GLY A 12 3.17 73.72 65.35
N MET A 13 3.08 73.17 64.15
CA MET A 13 4.04 72.22 63.60
C MET A 13 5.42 72.87 63.50
N SER A 14 6.42 72.24 64.12
CA SER A 14 7.82 72.66 64.01
C SER A 14 8.41 72.27 62.65
N LEU A 15 9.27 73.12 62.09
CA LEU A 15 9.90 72.99 60.77
C LEU A 15 10.59 71.62 60.52
N LEU A 16 11.07 70.95 61.58
CA LEU A 16 11.69 69.62 61.50
C LEU A 16 10.69 68.51 61.12
N SER A 17 9.45 68.60 61.59
CA SER A 17 8.39 67.64 61.25
C SER A 17 7.97 67.74 59.77
N ALA A 18 7.97 68.96 59.22
CA ALA A 18 7.70 69.19 57.80
C ALA A 18 8.80 68.61 56.88
N LEU A 19 10.06 68.69 57.30
CA LEU A 19 11.19 68.11 56.55
C LEU A 19 11.16 66.57 56.52
N LEU A 20 10.89 65.92 57.65
CA LEU A 20 10.80 64.45 57.70
C LEU A 20 9.61 63.93 56.89
N LEU A 21 8.47 64.62 56.92
CA LEU A 21 7.33 64.30 56.06
C LEU A 21 7.68 64.47 54.57
N GLY A 22 8.44 65.51 54.20
CA GLY A 22 8.91 65.71 52.84
C GLY A 22 9.82 64.57 52.33
N VAL A 23 10.75 64.08 53.16
CA VAL A 23 11.65 62.96 52.79
C VAL A 23 10.89 61.64 52.66
N VAL A 24 9.98 61.34 53.58
CA VAL A 24 9.15 60.11 53.50
C VAL A 24 8.26 60.11 52.25
N LEU A 25 7.68 61.27 51.89
CA LEU A 25 6.90 61.41 50.67
C LEU A 25 7.76 61.23 49.41
N LEU A 26 9.00 61.75 49.39
CA LEU A 26 9.93 61.56 48.26
C LEU A 26 10.35 60.09 48.08
N VAL A 27 10.69 59.39 49.18
CA VAL A 27 11.05 57.96 49.12
C VAL A 27 9.86 57.12 48.69
N GLY A 28 8.66 57.40 49.22
CA GLY A 28 7.42 56.74 48.80
C GLY A 28 7.10 56.97 47.33
N PHE A 29 7.29 58.19 46.83
CA PHE A 29 7.10 58.54 45.42
C PHE A 29 8.08 57.79 44.50
N PHE A 30 9.37 57.71 44.86
CA PHE A 30 10.37 56.95 44.10
C PHE A 30 10.07 55.44 44.08
N ALA A 31 9.64 54.87 45.21
CA ALA A 31 9.24 53.47 45.29
C ALA A 31 8.01 53.17 44.42
N VAL A 32 7.01 54.06 44.42
CA VAL A 32 5.82 53.94 43.56
C VAL A 32 6.20 54.10 42.08
N MET A 33 7.09 55.02 41.74
CA MET A 33 7.54 55.22 40.36
C MET A 33 8.31 53.99 39.83
N GLN A 34 9.24 53.42 40.62
CA GLN A 34 9.92 52.17 40.28
C GLN A 34 8.96 50.98 40.16
N TRP A 35 7.96 50.89 41.05
CA TRP A 35 6.96 49.84 41.02
C TRP A 35 6.05 49.96 39.79
N HIS A 36 5.68 51.19 39.41
CA HIS A 36 4.85 51.46 38.24
C HIS A 36 5.59 51.15 36.92
N ASP A 37 6.87 51.53 36.79
CA ASP A 37 7.68 51.16 35.62
C ASP A 37 7.92 49.65 35.53
N ALA A 38 8.16 48.98 36.68
CA ALA A 38 8.25 47.53 36.72
C ALA A 38 6.92 46.85 36.35
N SER A 39 5.78 47.41 36.73
CA SER A 39 4.46 46.89 36.39
C SER A 39 4.17 46.96 34.89
N LYS A 40 4.48 48.09 34.23
CA LYS A 40 4.31 48.25 32.78
C LYS A 40 5.22 47.31 31.98
N LYS A 41 6.47 47.14 32.42
CA LYS A 41 7.39 46.16 31.81
C LYS A 41 6.88 44.74 31.95
N ARG A 42 6.27 44.37 33.08
CA ARG A 42 5.66 43.05 33.29
C ARG A 42 4.45 42.82 32.39
N GLU A 43 3.61 43.84 32.17
CA GLU A 43 2.48 43.74 31.25
C GLU A 43 2.93 43.55 29.80
N GLN A 44 3.94 44.29 29.34
CA GLN A 44 4.51 44.11 28.00
C GLN A 44 5.16 42.73 27.85
N ALA A 45 5.95 42.30 28.84
CA ALA A 45 6.54 40.97 28.85
C ALA A 45 5.49 39.85 28.82
N MET A 46 4.37 40.02 29.54
CA MET A 46 3.27 39.05 29.52
C MET A 46 2.58 38.99 28.14
N ARG A 47 2.36 40.12 27.47
CA ARG A 47 1.75 40.14 26.12
C ARG A 47 2.61 39.42 25.10
N VAL A 48 3.92 39.70 25.11
CA VAL A 48 4.88 39.02 24.24
C VAL A 48 4.91 37.52 24.53
N ALA A 49 4.98 37.12 25.80
CA ALA A 49 4.96 35.70 26.18
C ALA A 49 3.66 34.99 25.75
N VAL A 50 2.50 35.67 25.80
CA VAL A 50 1.22 35.11 25.34
C VAL A 50 1.18 34.98 23.81
N GLU A 51 1.71 35.95 23.07
CA GLU A 51 1.81 35.86 21.61
C GLU A 51 2.76 34.76 21.15
N GLU A 52 3.92 34.64 21.80
CA GLU A 52 4.87 33.54 21.57
C GLU A 52 4.23 32.19 21.87
N ALA A 53 3.53 32.05 22.99
CA ALA A 53 2.80 30.82 23.33
C ALA A 53 1.71 30.47 22.30
N LYS A 54 1.00 31.47 21.77
CA LYS A 54 0.03 31.27 20.68
C LYS A 54 0.70 30.83 19.38
N GLN A 55 1.80 31.46 19.00
CA GLN A 55 2.55 31.10 17.79
C GLN A 55 3.13 29.69 17.89
N LEU A 56 3.72 29.34 19.04
CA LEU A 56 4.18 27.97 19.33
C LEU A 56 3.01 26.97 19.25
N GLY A 57 1.84 27.31 19.81
CA GLY A 57 0.65 26.45 19.73
C GLY A 57 0.16 26.20 18.30
N LEU A 58 0.14 27.24 17.46
CA LEU A 58 -0.25 27.13 16.05
C LEU A 58 0.75 26.29 15.24
N GLN A 59 2.05 26.50 15.44
CA GLN A 59 3.09 25.71 14.78
C GLN A 59 3.00 24.22 15.15
N MET A 60 2.76 23.92 16.43
CA MET A 60 2.58 22.54 16.89
C MET A 60 1.31 21.91 16.31
N ALA A 61 0.21 22.65 16.18
CA ALA A 61 -1.02 22.17 15.56
C ALA A 61 -0.84 21.87 14.05
N GLU A 62 -0.20 22.77 13.31
CA GLU A 62 0.11 22.57 11.89
C GLU A 62 1.06 21.38 11.70
N ALA A 63 2.09 21.25 12.54
CA ALA A 63 2.99 20.11 12.52
C ALA A 63 2.26 18.79 12.80
N GLN A 64 1.35 18.77 13.77
CA GLN A 64 0.54 17.60 14.08
C GLN A 64 -0.41 17.23 12.93
N GLU A 65 -1.03 18.23 12.28
CA GLU A 65 -1.90 17.99 11.14
C GLU A 65 -1.13 17.43 9.94
N LYS A 66 0.03 18.02 9.62
CA LYS A 66 0.92 17.50 8.56
C LYS A 66 1.37 16.07 8.86
N GLN A 67 1.72 15.78 10.10
CA GLN A 67 2.09 14.43 10.50
C GLN A 67 0.92 13.44 10.34
N ARG A 68 -0.31 13.83 10.71
CA ARG A 68 -1.50 13.00 10.50
C ARG A 68 -1.80 12.79 9.02
N GLN A 69 -1.66 13.82 8.19
CA GLN A 69 -1.83 13.71 6.74
C GLN A 69 -0.80 12.77 6.13
N GLN A 70 0.48 12.93 6.48
CA GLN A 70 1.55 12.03 6.05
C GLN A 70 1.30 10.58 6.46
N GLN A 71 0.90 10.34 7.71
CA GLN A 71 0.55 9.00 8.18
C GLN A 71 -0.65 8.42 7.42
N ALA A 72 -1.67 9.21 7.14
CA ALA A 72 -2.84 8.76 6.37
C ALA A 72 -2.47 8.43 4.92
N ASP A 73 -1.63 9.25 4.28
CA ASP A 73 -1.17 9.03 2.92
C ASP A 73 -0.25 7.81 2.81
N GLU A 74 0.65 7.61 3.77
CA GLU A 74 1.47 6.41 3.88
C GLU A 74 0.62 5.15 4.04
N GLN A 75 -0.41 5.21 4.89
CA GLN A 75 -1.36 4.10 5.07
C GLN A 75 -2.12 3.78 3.79
N ARG A 76 -2.58 4.82 3.05
CA ARG A 76 -3.27 4.64 1.76
C ARG A 76 -2.36 3.98 0.73
N VAL A 77 -1.14 4.49 0.58
CA VAL A 77 -0.15 3.93 -0.36
C VAL A 77 0.22 2.49 0.02
N ALA A 78 0.35 2.19 1.31
CA ALA A 78 0.61 0.83 1.79
C ALA A 78 -0.57 -0.12 1.51
N ALA A 79 -1.80 0.33 1.77
CA ALA A 79 -3.01 -0.43 1.50
C ALA A 79 -3.19 -0.71 0.00
N ASP A 80 -2.96 0.29 -0.85
CA ASP A 80 -3.02 0.13 -2.32
C ASP A 80 -1.96 -0.86 -2.81
N LYS A 81 -0.73 -0.78 -2.30
CA LYS A 81 0.33 -1.75 -2.63
C LYS A 81 -0.06 -3.18 -2.21
N GLN A 82 -0.68 -3.36 -1.06
CA GLN A 82 -1.16 -4.66 -0.60
C GLN A 82 -2.27 -5.20 -1.51
N LEU A 83 -3.25 -4.37 -1.86
CA LEU A 83 -4.34 -4.74 -2.76
C LEU A 83 -3.81 -5.13 -4.16
N GLN A 84 -2.84 -4.39 -4.69
CA GLN A 84 -2.21 -4.70 -5.97
C GLN A 84 -1.47 -6.05 -5.95
N ARG A 85 -0.78 -6.37 -4.84
CA ARG A 85 -0.13 -7.68 -4.68
C ARG A 85 -1.16 -8.81 -4.63
N GLN A 86 -2.24 -8.62 -3.88
CA GLN A 86 -3.33 -9.60 -3.80
C GLN A 86 -3.96 -9.86 -5.16
N ARG A 87 -4.28 -8.81 -5.92
CA ARG A 87 -4.83 -8.93 -7.28
C ARG A 87 -3.90 -9.68 -8.22
N LYS A 88 -2.61 -9.32 -8.23
CA LYS A 88 -1.60 -10.01 -9.06
C LYS A 88 -1.48 -11.48 -8.70
N LYS A 89 -1.53 -11.81 -7.40
CA LYS A 89 -1.52 -13.19 -6.92
C LYS A 89 -2.78 -13.95 -7.37
N GLU A 90 -3.96 -13.37 -7.18
CA GLU A 90 -5.21 -14.00 -7.62
C GLU A 90 -5.26 -14.23 -9.13
N GLU A 91 -4.79 -13.26 -9.93
CA GLU A 91 -4.66 -13.38 -11.39
C GLU A 91 -3.66 -14.48 -11.79
N PHE A 92 -2.53 -14.59 -11.08
CA PHE A 92 -1.57 -15.66 -11.25
C PHE A 92 -2.18 -17.03 -10.94
N ASP A 93 -2.82 -17.18 -9.78
CA ASP A 93 -3.43 -18.43 -9.33
C ASP A 93 -4.52 -18.89 -10.29
N LYS A 94 -5.37 -17.96 -10.77
CA LYS A 94 -6.38 -18.24 -11.81
C LYS A 94 -5.75 -18.70 -13.11
N SER A 95 -4.70 -18.02 -13.57
CA SER A 95 -4.00 -18.38 -14.82
C SER A 95 -3.36 -19.76 -14.73
N MET A 96 -2.71 -20.05 -13.60
CA MET A 96 -2.10 -21.36 -13.33
C MET A 96 -3.14 -22.47 -13.30
N SER A 97 -4.25 -22.26 -12.57
CA SER A 97 -5.34 -23.24 -12.49
C SER A 97 -6.02 -23.47 -13.84
N ALA A 98 -6.13 -22.44 -14.69
CA ALA A 98 -6.69 -22.59 -16.03
C ALA A 98 -5.78 -23.47 -16.92
N LEU A 99 -4.47 -23.21 -16.92
CA LEU A 99 -3.51 -24.03 -17.68
C LEU A 99 -3.48 -25.47 -17.19
N SER A 100 -3.48 -25.71 -15.87
CA SER A 100 -3.47 -27.07 -15.32
C SER A 100 -4.74 -27.84 -15.67
N SER A 101 -5.91 -27.18 -15.66
CA SER A 101 -7.18 -27.77 -16.10
C SER A 101 -7.16 -28.13 -17.59
N LEU A 102 -6.62 -27.25 -18.43
CA LEU A 102 -6.45 -27.51 -19.87
C LEU A 102 -5.51 -28.70 -20.13
N HIS A 103 -4.40 -28.78 -19.40
CA HIS A 103 -3.48 -29.91 -19.49
C HIS A 103 -4.13 -31.23 -19.07
N ALA A 104 -4.91 -31.23 -17.98
CA ALA A 104 -5.64 -32.44 -17.55
C ALA A 104 -6.66 -32.89 -18.60
N ARG A 105 -7.48 -31.97 -19.11
CA ARG A 105 -8.44 -32.25 -20.19
C ARG A 105 -7.76 -32.76 -21.46
N TRP A 106 -6.61 -32.18 -21.79
CA TRP A 106 -5.80 -32.62 -22.91
C TRP A 106 -5.35 -34.08 -22.73
N THR A 107 -4.75 -34.43 -21.58
CA THR A 107 -4.27 -35.79 -21.31
C THR A 107 -5.38 -36.82 -21.39
N ASP A 108 -6.58 -36.49 -20.90
CA ASP A 108 -7.75 -37.34 -21.02
C ASP A 108 -8.21 -37.52 -22.47
N ALA A 109 -8.27 -36.42 -23.24
CA ALA A 109 -8.63 -36.46 -24.66
C ALA A 109 -7.58 -37.21 -25.49
N GLU A 110 -6.30 -37.05 -25.19
CA GLU A 110 -5.20 -37.75 -25.87
C GLU A 110 -5.29 -39.25 -25.62
N ARG A 111 -5.56 -39.67 -24.38
CA ARG A 111 -5.78 -41.08 -24.03
C ARG A 111 -6.97 -41.66 -24.81
N LEU A 112 -8.07 -40.91 -24.90
CA LEU A 112 -9.24 -41.33 -25.68
C LEU A 112 -8.89 -41.49 -27.17
N ALA A 113 -8.22 -40.49 -27.76
CA ALA A 113 -7.76 -40.51 -29.14
C ALA A 113 -6.82 -41.69 -29.43
N GLY A 114 -5.89 -41.99 -28.52
CA GLY A 114 -4.98 -43.13 -28.61
C GLY A 114 -5.67 -44.50 -28.59
N SER A 115 -6.90 -44.58 -28.06
CA SER A 115 -7.73 -45.79 -28.07
C SER A 115 -8.78 -45.83 -29.19
N ALA A 116 -8.96 -44.74 -29.93
CA ALA A 116 -9.98 -44.64 -30.95
C ALA A 116 -9.64 -45.49 -32.18
N ALA A 117 -10.66 -46.10 -32.79
CA ALA A 117 -10.49 -46.72 -34.10
C ALA A 117 -10.18 -45.64 -35.15
N ARG A 118 -9.53 -46.03 -36.25
CA ARG A 118 -9.15 -45.08 -37.34
C ARG A 118 -10.35 -44.28 -37.88
N MET A 119 -11.56 -44.86 -37.87
CA MET A 119 -12.78 -44.19 -38.34
C MET A 119 -13.26 -43.08 -37.38
N ASP A 120 -13.01 -43.22 -36.07
CA ASP A 120 -13.40 -42.24 -35.04
C ASP A 120 -12.27 -41.24 -34.75
N LEU A 121 -11.07 -41.49 -35.27
CA LEU A 121 -9.88 -40.68 -35.01
C LEU A 121 -10.05 -39.22 -35.49
N VAL A 122 -10.83 -38.99 -36.54
CA VAL A 122 -11.14 -37.63 -37.03
C VAL A 122 -11.79 -36.80 -35.93
N ALA A 123 -12.87 -37.30 -35.33
CA ALA A 123 -13.60 -36.61 -34.26
C ALA A 123 -12.73 -36.42 -33.00
N ALA A 124 -11.90 -37.41 -32.68
CA ALA A 124 -10.96 -37.31 -31.57
C ALA A 124 -9.91 -36.20 -31.79
N VAL A 125 -9.35 -36.11 -33.00
CA VAL A 125 -8.39 -35.05 -33.37
C VAL A 125 -9.04 -33.67 -33.36
N GLU A 126 -10.29 -33.54 -33.80
CA GLU A 126 -11.03 -32.27 -33.70
C GLU A 126 -11.16 -31.79 -32.24
N GLY A 127 -11.46 -32.72 -31.32
CA GLY A 127 -11.49 -32.45 -29.87
C GLY A 127 -10.14 -31.97 -29.33
N LEU A 128 -9.05 -32.65 -29.71
CA LEU A 128 -7.69 -32.23 -29.35
C LEU A 128 -7.36 -30.83 -29.89
N GLN A 129 -7.65 -30.56 -31.16
CA GLN A 129 -7.42 -29.25 -31.76
C GLN A 129 -8.21 -28.14 -31.07
N ALA A 130 -9.43 -28.42 -30.61
CA ALA A 130 -10.22 -27.47 -29.83
C ALA A 130 -9.54 -27.11 -28.51
N ILE A 131 -9.08 -28.10 -27.74
CA ILE A 131 -8.35 -27.88 -26.47
C ILE A 131 -7.04 -27.12 -26.73
N LYS A 132 -6.30 -27.46 -27.79
CA LYS A 132 -5.08 -26.72 -28.16
C LYS A 132 -5.36 -25.24 -28.44
N ARG A 133 -6.41 -24.93 -29.21
CA ARG A 133 -6.80 -23.54 -29.50
C ARG A 133 -7.21 -22.79 -28.22
N GLU A 134 -7.91 -23.47 -27.32
CA GLU A 134 -8.27 -22.93 -26.00
C GLU A 134 -7.01 -22.61 -25.17
N ALA A 135 -6.04 -23.52 -25.13
CA ALA A 135 -4.76 -23.30 -24.45
C ALA A 135 -3.94 -22.16 -25.06
N ALA A 136 -3.92 -22.04 -26.39
CA ALA A 136 -3.25 -20.94 -27.08
C ALA A 136 -3.91 -19.57 -26.82
N ALA A 137 -5.23 -19.56 -26.65
CA ALA A 137 -6.00 -18.35 -26.34
C ALA A 137 -5.94 -17.96 -24.85
N GLN A 138 -5.46 -18.84 -23.98
CA GLN A 138 -5.40 -18.58 -22.54
C GLN A 138 -4.46 -17.40 -22.24
N ALA A 139 -5.04 -16.34 -21.67
CA ALA A 139 -4.27 -15.24 -21.10
C ALA A 139 -3.58 -15.73 -19.82
N VAL A 140 -2.28 -15.49 -19.75
CA VAL A 140 -1.43 -15.94 -18.64
C VAL A 140 -0.49 -14.82 -18.24
N SER A 141 -0.02 -14.86 -16.99
CA SER A 141 1.01 -13.95 -16.51
C SER A 141 2.31 -14.12 -17.32
N ALA A 142 3.15 -13.09 -17.34
CA ALA A 142 4.42 -13.13 -18.09
C ALA A 142 5.32 -14.31 -17.72
N CYS A 143 5.30 -14.76 -16.46
CA CYS A 143 6.05 -15.93 -16.03
C CYS A 143 5.54 -17.22 -16.67
N LEU A 144 4.22 -17.37 -16.83
CA LEU A 144 3.59 -18.59 -17.34
C LEU A 144 3.54 -18.66 -18.87
N ALA A 145 3.93 -17.59 -19.59
CA ALA A 145 3.91 -17.57 -21.04
C ALA A 145 4.78 -18.67 -21.68
N PRO A 146 6.04 -18.91 -21.26
CA PRO A 146 6.85 -20.02 -21.77
C PRO A 146 6.21 -21.39 -21.52
N ALA A 147 5.59 -21.58 -20.35
CA ALA A 147 4.89 -22.82 -20.01
C ALA A 147 3.70 -23.05 -20.95
N ARG A 148 2.85 -22.04 -21.18
CA ARG A 148 1.75 -22.12 -22.15
C ARG A 148 2.25 -22.46 -23.56
N ASP A 149 3.33 -21.84 -24.00
CA ASP A 149 3.87 -22.04 -25.35
C ASP A 149 4.44 -23.47 -25.52
N LEU A 150 5.08 -24.02 -24.49
CA LEU A 150 5.50 -25.42 -24.44
C LEU A 150 4.32 -26.38 -24.47
N LEU A 151 3.26 -26.10 -23.70
CA LEU A 151 2.03 -26.88 -23.69
C LEU A 151 1.42 -26.95 -25.10
N VAL A 152 1.20 -25.80 -25.72
CA VAL A 152 0.63 -25.72 -27.08
C VAL A 152 1.52 -26.42 -28.12
N SER A 153 2.84 -26.25 -28.01
CA SER A 153 3.79 -26.91 -28.91
C SER A 153 3.79 -28.43 -28.75
N GLY A 154 3.70 -28.92 -27.51
CA GLY A 154 3.59 -30.35 -27.22
C GLY A 154 2.30 -30.95 -27.78
N MET A 155 1.18 -30.26 -27.55
CA MET A 155 -0.12 -30.62 -28.12
C MET A 155 -0.10 -30.71 -29.65
N GLU A 156 0.55 -29.75 -30.31
CA GLU A 156 0.70 -29.75 -31.76
C GLU A 156 1.45 -30.98 -32.27
N LYS A 157 2.55 -31.36 -31.63
CA LYS A 157 3.32 -32.55 -32.03
C LYS A 157 2.50 -33.82 -31.90
N VAL A 158 1.73 -33.97 -30.83
CA VAL A 158 0.84 -35.13 -30.69
C VAL A 158 -0.24 -35.15 -31.78
N ILE A 159 -0.86 -34.01 -32.11
CA ILE A 159 -1.82 -33.92 -33.22
C ILE A 159 -1.16 -34.27 -34.57
N GLU A 160 0.04 -33.76 -34.86
CA GLU A 160 0.81 -34.13 -36.06
C GLU A 160 1.00 -35.65 -36.15
N GLY A 161 1.23 -36.32 -35.01
CA GLY A 161 1.35 -37.78 -34.95
C GLY A 161 0.05 -38.51 -35.30
N PHE A 162 -1.09 -38.07 -34.74
CA PHE A 162 -2.39 -38.66 -35.12
C PHE A 162 -2.71 -38.43 -36.60
N MET A 163 -2.42 -37.24 -37.13
CA MET A 163 -2.61 -36.92 -38.54
C MET A 163 -1.74 -37.80 -39.46
N ALA A 164 -0.51 -38.13 -39.04
CA ALA A 164 0.35 -39.04 -39.79
C ALA A 164 -0.26 -40.46 -39.92
N ILE A 165 -0.81 -41.01 -38.83
CA ILE A 165 -1.50 -42.32 -38.85
C ILE A 165 -2.74 -42.27 -39.75
N MET A 166 -3.46 -41.14 -39.75
CA MET A 166 -4.63 -40.97 -40.61
C MET A 166 -4.25 -40.97 -42.09
N GLN A 167 -3.10 -40.39 -42.45
CA GLN A 167 -2.59 -40.35 -43.83
C GLN A 167 -2.11 -41.73 -44.30
N ASP A 168 -1.24 -42.39 -43.53
CA ASP A 168 -0.70 -43.71 -43.85
C ASP A 168 -0.61 -44.57 -42.59
N ALA A 169 -1.23 -45.73 -42.59
CA ALA A 169 -1.32 -46.56 -41.39
C ALA A 169 0.02 -47.23 -41.01
N GLU A 170 0.94 -47.46 -41.95
CA GLU A 170 2.22 -48.10 -41.66
C GLU A 170 3.36 -47.09 -41.57
N ALA A 171 3.54 -46.26 -42.59
CA ALA A 171 4.55 -45.21 -42.56
C ALA A 171 4.24 -44.15 -41.48
N GLY A 172 2.96 -43.86 -41.27
CA GLY A 172 2.51 -42.91 -40.25
C GLY A 172 2.74 -43.38 -38.82
N LYS A 173 2.83 -44.68 -38.53
CA LYS A 173 3.14 -45.18 -37.18
C LYS A 173 4.52 -44.73 -36.71
N VAL A 174 5.54 -44.83 -37.59
CA VAL A 174 6.91 -44.43 -37.26
C VAL A 174 6.97 -42.93 -37.00
N LEU A 175 6.34 -42.15 -37.89
CA LEU A 175 6.27 -40.70 -37.73
C LEU A 175 5.51 -40.31 -36.46
N ALA A 176 4.38 -40.96 -36.17
CA ALA A 176 3.58 -40.71 -34.98
C ALA A 176 4.33 -40.99 -33.68
N GLN A 177 5.12 -42.07 -33.64
CA GLN A 177 5.96 -42.37 -32.48
C GLN A 177 7.00 -41.28 -32.23
N ALA A 178 7.69 -40.81 -33.29
CA ALA A 178 8.65 -39.72 -33.19
C ALA A 178 7.98 -38.43 -32.69
N LYS A 179 6.83 -38.07 -33.28
CA LYS A 179 6.06 -36.89 -32.91
C LYS A 179 5.51 -36.95 -31.49
N ALA A 180 5.02 -38.11 -31.04
CA ALA A 180 4.58 -38.31 -29.67
C ALA A 180 5.73 -38.24 -28.66
N ALA A 181 6.94 -38.70 -29.03
CA ALA A 181 8.12 -38.55 -28.18
C ALA A 181 8.55 -37.08 -28.03
N GLU A 182 8.57 -36.33 -29.13
CA GLU A 182 8.80 -34.87 -29.12
C GLU A 182 7.74 -34.14 -28.27
N GLY A 183 6.46 -34.47 -28.49
CA GLY A 183 5.34 -33.90 -27.74
C GLY A 183 5.47 -34.13 -26.23
N ARG A 184 5.75 -35.36 -25.81
CA ARG A 184 5.97 -35.68 -24.39
C ARG A 184 7.13 -34.90 -23.78
N THR A 185 8.23 -34.77 -24.50
CA THR A 185 9.39 -33.97 -24.02
C THR A 185 9.00 -32.51 -23.80
N LEU A 186 8.16 -31.93 -24.66
CA LEU A 186 7.66 -30.57 -24.51
C LEU A 186 6.67 -30.45 -23.35
N LEU A 187 5.78 -31.42 -23.16
CA LEU A 187 4.82 -31.45 -22.04
C LEU A 187 5.53 -31.59 -20.68
N GLU A 188 6.56 -32.42 -20.58
CA GLU A 188 7.41 -32.52 -19.38
C GLU A 188 8.17 -31.22 -19.08
N ARG A 189 8.57 -30.48 -20.13
CA ARG A 189 9.16 -29.13 -19.94
C ARG A 189 8.11 -28.13 -19.48
N TYR A 190 6.89 -28.20 -20.02
CA TYR A 190 5.77 -27.38 -19.54
C TYR A 190 5.56 -27.55 -18.03
N GLU A 191 5.51 -28.79 -17.52
CA GLU A 191 5.31 -29.03 -16.08
C GLU A 191 6.41 -28.41 -15.22
N ARG A 192 7.66 -28.47 -15.69
CA ARG A 192 8.81 -27.86 -15.02
C ARG A 192 8.74 -26.33 -15.04
N GLU A 193 8.47 -25.73 -16.19
CA GLU A 193 8.38 -24.28 -16.34
C GLU A 193 7.18 -23.71 -15.57
N ALA A 194 6.04 -24.39 -15.57
CA ALA A 194 4.89 -24.02 -14.75
C ALA A 194 5.26 -24.09 -13.26
N GLY A 195 5.89 -25.17 -12.80
CA GLY A 195 6.31 -25.31 -11.40
C GLY A 195 7.41 -24.33 -10.97
N ALA A 196 8.23 -23.84 -11.90
CA ALA A 196 9.31 -22.90 -11.63
C ALA A 196 8.83 -21.45 -11.40
N CYS A 197 7.58 -21.13 -11.75
CA CYS A 197 7.05 -19.79 -11.57
C CYS A 197 6.70 -19.48 -10.11
N PRO A 198 7.41 -18.54 -9.46
CA PRO A 198 7.06 -18.13 -8.10
C PRO A 198 5.75 -17.34 -8.10
N SER A 199 4.94 -17.52 -7.07
CA SER A 199 3.79 -16.63 -6.80
C SER A 199 4.31 -15.19 -6.65
N PRO A 200 3.68 -14.21 -7.33
CA PRO A 200 4.04 -12.80 -7.20
C PRO A 200 3.68 -12.19 -5.84
#